data_AF-A0A418N2V5-F1
#
_entry.id   AF-A0A418N2V5-F1
#
_cell.length_a   1.000
_cell.length_b   1.000
_cell.length_c   1.000
_cell.angle_alpha   90.00
_cell.angle_beta   90.00
_cell.angle_gamma   90.00
#
_symmetry.space_group_name_H-M   'P 1'
#
loop_
_entity.id
_entity.type
_entity.pdbx_description
1 polymer ?
#
loop_
_entity_poly.entity_id
_entity_poly.type
_entity_poly.pdbx_seq_one_letter_code
_entity_poly.pdbx_strand_id
1 'polypeptide(L)'
;MGKRARYLGSVEEPKGYCLANDVSERAFQLERGGQWTKGKSCDNFTPIWPFLLDVDFIENPQELKMQTLGERPTYNQETPII
;
A
#
# COMPACT_ATOMS: atom_id res chain seq x y z
N MET A 1 -4.60 13.23 3.03
CA MET A 1 -5.47 12.44 3.93
C MET A 1 -5.09 12.77 5.36
N GLY A 2 -6.06 13.00 6.24
CA GLY A 2 -5.89 13.64 7.56
C GLY A 2 -6.50 15.05 7.67
N LYS A 3 -6.78 15.68 6.52
CA LYS A 3 -7.63 16.87 6.33
C LYS A 3 -8.32 16.74 4.97
N ARG A 4 -9.50 17.34 4.80
CA ARG A 4 -10.18 17.41 3.50
C ARG A 4 -9.39 18.33 2.56
N ALA A 5 -9.04 17.83 1.38
CA ALA A 5 -8.25 18.55 0.38
C ALA A 5 -8.74 18.26 -1.05
N ARG A 6 -8.51 19.20 -1.97
CA ARG A 6 -8.77 19.10 -3.43
C ARG A 6 -7.89 20.13 -4.15
N TYR A 7 -7.45 19.84 -5.38
CA TYR A 7 -6.60 20.72 -6.19
C TYR A 7 -5.29 21.16 -5.50
N LEU A 8 -4.60 20.22 -4.85
CA LEU A 8 -3.31 20.50 -4.21
C LEU A 8 -2.26 20.87 -5.27
N GLY A 9 -1.45 21.89 -4.98
CA GLY A 9 -0.35 22.35 -5.85
C GLY A 9 0.94 21.52 -5.70
N SER A 10 1.05 20.75 -4.62
CA SER A 10 2.16 19.81 -4.37
C SER A 10 1.65 18.59 -3.60
N VAL A 11 2.47 17.55 -3.55
CA VAL A 11 2.19 16.30 -2.81
C VAL A 11 2.54 16.40 -1.32
N GLU A 12 2.77 17.60 -0.77
CA GLU A 12 3.40 17.80 0.56
C GLU A 12 2.44 17.67 1.76
N GLU A 13 1.26 17.08 1.60
CA GLU A 13 0.30 16.87 2.69
C GLU A 13 -0.04 15.41 3.08
N PRO A 14 0.82 14.39 2.89
CA PRO A 14 0.59 13.14 3.61
C PRO A 14 0.67 13.42 5.11
N LYS A 15 -0.21 12.77 5.88
CA LYS A 15 -0.14 12.73 7.35
C LYS A 15 0.40 11.39 7.86
N GLY A 16 0.83 10.55 6.94
CA GLY A 16 1.48 9.29 7.27
C GLY A 16 1.59 8.33 6.11
N TYR A 17 2.27 7.22 6.38
CA TYR A 17 2.57 6.14 5.46
C TYR A 17 2.14 4.80 6.06
N CYS A 18 1.68 3.88 5.23
CA CYS A 18 1.44 2.49 5.62
C CYS A 18 1.91 1.58 4.50
N LEU A 19 2.29 0.35 4.85
CA LEU A 19 2.64 -0.67 3.86
C LEU A 19 1.35 -1.36 3.41
N ALA A 20 1.15 -1.49 2.11
CA ALA A 20 0.01 -2.18 1.51
C ALA A 20 0.46 -3.05 0.34
N ASN A 21 -0.22 -4.17 0.11
CA ASN A 21 -0.02 -4.98 -1.08
C ASN A 21 -1.23 -4.86 -2.00
N ASP A 22 -1.03 -4.47 -3.26
CA ASP A 22 -2.10 -4.38 -4.26
C ASP A 22 -2.18 -5.69 -5.07
N VAL A 23 -2.75 -6.71 -4.43
CA VAL A 23 -2.86 -8.06 -4.98
C VAL A 23 -3.76 -8.04 -6.22
N SER A 24 -3.33 -8.77 -7.24
CA SER A 24 -4.01 -8.77 -8.54
C SER A 24 -4.28 -10.18 -9.01
N GLU A 25 -5.53 -10.49 -9.29
CA GLU A 25 -5.90 -11.65 -10.09
C GLU A 25 -5.88 -11.23 -11.57
N ARG A 26 -5.00 -11.85 -12.35
CA ARG A 26 -4.66 -11.36 -13.69
C ARG A 26 -5.68 -11.77 -14.74
N ALA A 27 -6.32 -12.93 -14.63
CA ALA A 27 -7.35 -13.34 -15.59
C ALA A 27 -8.60 -12.44 -15.50
N PHE A 28 -9.04 -12.10 -14.29
CA PHE A 28 -10.14 -11.18 -14.04
C PHE A 28 -9.80 -9.75 -14.46
N GLN A 29 -8.53 -9.34 -14.31
CA GLN A 29 -8.08 -8.02 -14.74
C GLN A 29 -7.97 -7.88 -16.27
N LEU A 30 -7.49 -8.91 -16.97
CA LEU A 30 -7.13 -8.83 -18.39
C LEU A 30 -8.18 -9.45 -19.32
N GLU A 31 -8.83 -10.53 -18.91
CA GLU A 31 -9.60 -11.40 -19.81
C GLU A 31 -11.12 -11.27 -19.63
N ARG A 32 -11.58 -10.73 -18.49
CA ARG A 32 -13.01 -10.63 -18.16
C ARG A 32 -13.65 -9.28 -18.53
N GLY A 33 -12.90 -8.42 -19.23
CA GLY A 33 -13.33 -7.13 -19.77
C GLY A 33 -13.79 -6.10 -18.71
N GLY A 34 -13.81 -4.82 -19.09
CA GLY A 34 -14.25 -3.73 -18.21
C GLY A 34 -13.12 -3.11 -17.39
N GLN A 35 -13.44 -2.63 -16.18
CA GLN A 35 -12.51 -1.90 -15.30
C GLN A 35 -11.63 -2.84 -14.46
N TRP A 36 -10.47 -2.33 -14.02
CA TRP A 36 -9.47 -3.11 -13.26
C TRP A 36 -9.96 -3.61 -11.91
N THR A 37 -11.02 -3.01 -11.35
CA THR A 37 -11.62 -3.38 -10.06
C THR A 37 -11.88 -4.88 -9.94
N LYS A 38 -12.29 -5.56 -11.01
CA LYS A 38 -12.59 -7.00 -11.00
C LYS A 38 -11.40 -7.87 -10.58
N GLY A 39 -10.18 -7.49 -10.96
CA GLY A 39 -8.96 -8.21 -10.60
C GLY A 39 -8.30 -7.69 -9.32
N LYS A 40 -8.87 -6.68 -8.67
CA LYS A 40 -8.21 -5.88 -7.60
C LYS A 40 -8.99 -5.80 -6.30
N SER A 41 -10.21 -6.35 -6.24
CA SER A 41 -11.14 -6.11 -5.13
C SER A 41 -11.77 -7.40 -4.58
N CYS A 42 -11.14 -8.55 -4.81
CA CYS A 42 -11.50 -9.78 -4.10
C CYS A 42 -11.13 -9.68 -2.62
N ASP A 43 -11.71 -10.54 -1.79
CA ASP A 43 -11.42 -10.59 -0.36
C ASP A 43 -9.92 -10.69 -0.10
N ASN A 44 -9.42 -9.81 0.78
CA ASN A 44 -8.01 -9.71 1.18
C ASN A 44 -7.03 -9.27 0.07
N PHE A 45 -7.48 -8.61 -1.01
CA PHE A 45 -6.57 -8.14 -2.08
C PHE A 45 -5.81 -6.85 -1.77
N THR A 46 -6.17 -6.18 -0.69
CA THR A 46 -5.42 -5.02 -0.18
C THR A 46 -5.12 -5.22 1.30
N PRO A 47 -4.27 -6.20 1.68
CA PRO A 47 -3.79 -6.26 3.04
C PRO A 47 -2.96 -5.01 3.31
N ILE A 48 -3.39 -4.27 4.31
CA ILE A 48 -2.70 -3.08 4.82
C ILE A 48 -2.05 -3.47 6.14
N TRP A 49 -0.82 -3.02 6.34
CA TRP A 49 -0.10 -3.21 7.59
C TRP A 49 -0.86 -2.56 8.75
N PRO A 50 -0.85 -3.15 9.96
CA PRO A 50 -1.66 -2.67 11.09
C PRO A 50 -1.33 -1.26 11.59
N PHE A 51 -0.22 -0.67 11.15
CA PHE A 51 0.23 0.65 11.61
C PHE A 51 0.24 1.68 10.49
N LEU A 52 -0.23 2.88 10.83
CA LEU A 52 0.00 4.12 10.09
C LEU A 52 1.16 4.86 10.76
N LEU A 53 2.26 5.04 10.02
CA LEU A 53 3.43 5.76 10.48
C LEU A 53 3.28 7.26 10.18
N ASP A 54 3.62 8.15 11.12
CA ASP A 54 3.63 9.60 10.87
C ASP A 54 4.69 9.97 9.81
N VAL A 55 4.51 11.11 9.13
CA VAL A 55 5.46 11.59 8.11
C VAL A 55 6.83 11.93 8.69
N ASP A 56 6.87 12.38 9.95
CA ASP A 56 8.12 12.77 10.61
C ASP A 56 9.10 11.60 10.81
N PHE A 57 8.63 10.35 10.67
CA PHE A 57 9.47 9.15 10.78
C PHE A 57 10.12 8.72 9.46
N ILE A 58 9.75 9.32 8.32
CA ILE A 58 10.33 9.00 7.00
C ILE A 58 10.96 10.25 6.41
N GLU A 59 12.29 10.28 6.37
CA GLU A 59 13.06 11.43 5.85
C GLU A 59 12.83 11.66 4.35
N ASN A 60 12.87 10.59 3.55
CA ASN A 60 12.61 10.66 2.11
C ASN A 60 11.70 9.52 1.64
N PRO A 61 10.39 9.76 1.46
CA PRO A 61 9.45 8.72 1.02
C PRO A 61 9.68 8.25 -0.41
N GLN A 62 10.44 9.00 -1.22
CA GLN A 62 10.78 8.62 -2.61
C GLN A 62 11.98 7.66 -2.68
N GLU A 63 12.66 7.41 -1.56
CA GLU A 63 13.88 6.59 -1.49
C GLU A 63 13.73 5.41 -0.51
N LEU A 64 12.52 4.84 -0.44
CA LEU A 64 12.25 3.66 0.38
C LEU A 64 12.65 2.38 -0.36
N LYS A 65 13.39 1.50 0.33
CA LYS A 65 13.62 0.13 -0.14
C LYS A 65 12.37 -0.69 0.15
N MET A 66 11.83 -1.34 -0.87
CA MET A 66 10.68 -2.24 -0.73
C MET A 66 11.07 -3.63 -1.21
N GLN A 67 10.80 -4.64 -0.39
CA GLN A 67 11.03 -6.03 -0.73
C GLN A 67 9.78 -6.85 -0.44
N THR A 68 9.39 -7.70 -1.40
CA THR A 68 8.41 -8.76 -1.17
C THR A 68 9.18 -10.05 -0.94
N LEU A 69 9.00 -10.66 0.23
CA LEU A 69 9.47 -12.01 0.49
C LEU A 69 8.42 -12.98 -0.06
N GLY A 70 8.85 -14.07 -0.70
CA GLY A 70 7.97 -14.97 -1.45
C GLY A 70 6.92 -15.72 -0.62
N GLU A 71 7.02 -15.64 0.71
CA GLU A 71 6.06 -16.20 1.64
C GLU A 71 5.23 -15.09 2.28
N ARG A 72 3.96 -15.39 2.57
CA ARG A 72 3.10 -14.47 3.31
C ARG A 72 3.76 -14.22 4.68
N PRO A 73 4.17 -12.98 5.02
CA PRO A 73 4.78 -12.74 6.32
C PRO A 73 3.76 -13.12 7.39
N THR A 74 4.05 -14.17 8.15
CA THR A 74 3.38 -14.41 9.43
C THR A 74 3.83 -13.30 10.36
N TYR A 75 2.90 -12.70 11.08
CA TYR A 75 3.23 -11.67 12.07
C TYR A 75 4.00 -12.33 13.22
N ASN A 76 5.33 -12.40 13.08
CA ASN A 76 6.25 -12.71 14.17
C ASN A 76 6.89 -11.39 14.59
N GLN A 77 6.87 -11.11 15.89
CA GLN A 77 7.39 -9.88 16.50
C GLN A 77 8.92 -9.72 16.38
N GLU A 78 9.60 -10.63 15.68
CA GLU A 78 11.05 -10.78 15.68
C GLU A 78 11.73 -10.30 14.40
N THR A 79 11.00 -10.04 13.31
CA THR A 79 11.62 -9.52 12.07
C THR A 79 11.57 -7.99 12.07
N PRO A 80 12.71 -7.29 12.19
CA PRO A 80 12.73 -5.85 11.99
C PRO A 80 12.49 -5.58 10.51
N ILE A 81 11.40 -4.86 10.22
CA ILE A 81 11.12 -4.36 8.87
C ILE A 81 11.76 -2.96 8.78
N ILE A 82 12.82 -2.87 7.99
CA ILE A 82 13.37 -1.64 7.39
C ILE A 82 13.63 -1.88 5.91
#